data_AF-A0A2N1JCR8-F1
#
_entry.id   AF-A0A2N1JCR8-F1
#
_cell.length_a   1.000
_cell.length_b   1.000
_cell.length_c   1.000
_cell.angle_alpha   90.00
_cell.angle_beta   90.00
_cell.angle_gamma   90.00
#
_symmetry.space_group_name_H-M   'P 1'
#
loop_
_entity.id
_entity.type
_entity.pdbx_description
1 polymer ?
#
loop_
_entity_poly.entity_id
_entity_poly.type
_entity_poly.pdbx_seq_one_letter_code
_entity_poly.pdbx_strand_id
1 'polypeptide(L)'
;MLEAASVRSGLRAAAPRSRHVTLFSPTHVSQARLTLPEHEYQVRVGAVVRHLRKTLPQFMECGLLEGTRNDAAHPAQLRPMISQPLSPNVTPDRIYHEQIHFCFSPPLPPLPPLPLREESASKVNVPEHFSPAFSLHGHRMYMLSAQALRWSLHALFKDAEVRVEHMSFVPRRTQLNAAVLSRSKALVPMDELIARIRFRGTTRVSHAVQDYTMLFRYRLDRTSGTICEHHVDQMMPVPGSQVWQGLANMRSKLA
;
A
#
# COMPACT_ATOMS: atom_id res chain seq x y z
N MET A 1 50.04 57.42 -61.22
CA MET A 1 49.60 56.21 -61.96
C MET A 1 48.22 55.86 -61.41
N LEU A 2 47.17 56.35 -62.09
CA LEU A 2 46.26 55.59 -62.98
C LEU A 2 45.14 54.90 -62.15
N GLU A 3 43.92 55.47 -62.16
CA GLU A 3 42.70 54.93 -62.82
C GLU A 3 42.00 53.85 -61.98
N ALA A 4 40.68 53.65 -61.89
CA ALA A 4 39.46 54.25 -62.42
C ALA A 4 38.30 53.74 -61.51
N ALA A 5 37.32 54.58 -61.15
CA ALA A 5 35.89 54.51 -61.48
C ALA A 5 35.25 53.13 -61.82
N SER A 6 34.06 52.87 -61.24
CA SER A 6 32.84 52.24 -61.85
C SER A 6 32.09 51.42 -60.78
N VAL A 7 30.95 51.84 -60.21
CA VAL A 7 29.57 52.00 -60.73
C VAL A 7 28.78 50.67 -60.85
N ARG A 8 27.77 50.58 -59.95
CA ARG A 8 26.40 50.06 -60.09
C ARG A 8 26.05 48.56 -59.92
N SER A 9 25.05 48.42 -59.05
CA SER A 9 23.77 47.72 -59.25
C SER A 9 23.68 46.23 -58.97
N GLY A 10 23.03 45.94 -57.85
CA GLY A 10 21.73 45.26 -57.88
C GLY A 10 21.76 43.74 -57.77
N LEU A 11 21.19 43.21 -56.69
CA LEU A 11 20.07 42.27 -56.75
C LEU A 11 19.57 41.94 -55.34
N ARG A 12 18.38 42.43 -55.05
CA ARG A 12 17.48 41.92 -54.00
C ARG A 12 17.25 40.43 -54.25
N ALA A 13 17.63 39.58 -53.31
CA ALA A 13 17.05 38.24 -53.17
C ALA A 13 16.26 38.21 -51.87
N ALA A 14 14.93 38.25 -52.01
CA ALA A 14 14.00 38.05 -50.93
C ALA A 14 14.08 36.59 -50.48
N ALA A 15 14.59 36.35 -49.27
CA ALA A 15 14.53 35.03 -48.64
C ALA A 15 13.06 34.67 -48.37
N PRO A 16 12.63 33.43 -48.68
CA PRO A 16 11.26 32.99 -48.44
C PRO A 16 11.00 32.99 -46.93
N ARG A 17 9.99 33.75 -46.53
CA ARG A 17 9.36 33.66 -45.21
C ARG A 17 8.88 32.22 -45.02
N SER A 18 9.66 31.43 -44.30
CA SER A 18 9.23 30.14 -43.77
C SER A 18 8.12 30.43 -42.77
N ARG A 19 6.87 30.34 -43.24
CA ARG A 19 5.69 30.22 -42.40
C ARG A 19 5.74 28.83 -41.77
N HIS A 20 6.59 28.69 -40.76
CA HIS A 20 6.45 27.62 -39.80
C HIS A 20 5.17 27.95 -39.03
N VAL A 21 4.05 27.39 -39.50
CA VAL A 21 2.84 27.28 -38.71
C VAL A 21 3.24 26.38 -37.54
N THR A 22 3.59 27.00 -36.41
CA THR A 22 3.61 26.34 -35.11
C THR A 22 2.15 26.01 -34.78
N LEU A 23 1.68 24.93 -35.39
CA LEU A 23 0.48 24.23 -34.98
C LEU A 23 0.68 23.82 -33.53
N PHE A 24 -0.10 24.46 -32.67
CA PHE A 24 -0.44 24.02 -31.32
C PHE A 24 0.76 23.61 -30.46
N SER A 25 1.31 24.59 -29.75
CA SER A 25 1.89 24.29 -28.44
C SER A 25 0.86 23.46 -27.67
N PRO A 26 1.17 22.22 -27.24
CA PRO A 26 0.28 21.49 -26.37
C PRO A 26 0.20 22.32 -25.10
N THR A 27 -0.97 22.92 -24.87
CA THR A 27 -1.34 23.41 -23.56
C THR A 27 -1.00 22.30 -22.59
N HIS A 28 -0.20 22.65 -21.59
CA HIS A 28 0.08 21.83 -20.44
C HIS A 28 -1.27 21.41 -19.86
N VAL A 29 -1.78 20.26 -20.30
CA VAL A 29 -2.88 19.57 -19.66
C VAL A 29 -2.26 19.19 -18.33
N SER A 30 -2.53 20.02 -17.31
CA SER A 30 -2.39 19.60 -15.93
C SER A 30 -2.99 18.20 -15.89
N GLN A 31 -2.16 17.20 -15.65
CA GLN A 31 -2.58 15.83 -15.40
C GLN A 31 -3.45 15.87 -14.15
N ALA A 32 -4.70 16.30 -14.30
CA ALA A 32 -5.79 15.86 -13.48
C ALA A 32 -5.76 14.36 -13.68
N ARG A 33 -5.05 13.67 -12.76
CA ARG A 33 -5.00 12.22 -12.68
C ARG A 33 -6.44 11.76 -12.89
N LEU A 34 -6.70 11.05 -13.98
CA LEU A 34 -8.05 10.67 -14.38
C LEU A 34 -8.64 9.85 -13.25
N THR A 35 -9.37 10.52 -12.36
CA THR A 35 -10.04 9.88 -11.24
C THR A 35 -11.13 9.03 -11.84
N LEU A 36 -11.12 7.76 -11.47
CA LEU A 36 -12.05 6.77 -11.97
C LEU A 36 -13.49 7.24 -11.69
N PRO A 37 -14.45 7.06 -12.62
CA PRO A 37 -15.84 7.43 -12.37
C PRO A 37 -16.34 6.82 -11.05
N GLU A 38 -17.09 7.62 -10.29
CA GLU A 38 -17.50 7.29 -8.92
C GLU A 38 -18.19 5.91 -8.81
N HIS A 39 -19.09 5.60 -9.74
CA HIS A 39 -19.79 4.30 -9.78
C HIS A 39 -18.82 3.13 -9.99
N GLU A 40 -17.86 3.28 -10.91
CA GLU A 40 -16.87 2.24 -11.22
C GLU A 40 -15.93 2.04 -10.03
N TYR A 41 -15.58 3.12 -9.33
CA TYR A 41 -14.77 3.05 -8.13
C TYR A 41 -15.48 2.27 -7.03
N GLN A 42 -16.76 2.56 -6.77
CA GLN A 42 -17.56 1.82 -5.79
C GLN A 42 -17.66 0.32 -6.13
N VAL A 43 -17.81 -0.01 -7.42
CA VAL A 43 -17.83 -1.42 -7.87
C VAL A 43 -16.50 -2.10 -7.56
N ARG A 44 -15.37 -1.44 -7.84
CA ARG A 44 -14.02 -1.98 -7.56
C ARG A 44 -13.76 -2.13 -6.06
N VAL A 45 -14.11 -1.13 -5.26
CA VAL A 45 -14.04 -1.21 -3.78
C VAL A 45 -14.89 -2.37 -3.27
N GLY A 46 -16.12 -2.52 -3.77
CA GLY A 46 -17.00 -3.63 -3.42
C GLY A 46 -16.39 -5.00 -3.77
N ALA A 47 -15.71 -5.11 -4.91
CA ALA A 47 -14.99 -6.31 -5.30
C ALA A 47 -13.81 -6.61 -4.36
N VAL A 48 -13.01 -5.59 -4.00
CA VAL A 48 -11.92 -5.71 -3.01
C VAL A 48 -12.44 -6.20 -1.66
N VAL A 49 -13.50 -5.57 -1.14
CA VAL A 49 -14.11 -5.96 0.15
C VAL A 49 -14.60 -7.41 0.11
N ARG A 50 -15.28 -7.81 -0.97
CA ARG A 50 -15.75 -9.18 -1.15
C ARG A 50 -14.59 -10.17 -1.21
N HIS A 51 -13.53 -9.83 -1.93
CA HIS A 51 -12.33 -10.64 -2.05
C HIS A 51 -11.62 -10.84 -0.71
N LEU A 52 -11.40 -9.75 0.04
CA LEU A 52 -10.79 -9.83 1.37
C LEU A 52 -11.64 -10.65 2.33
N ARG A 53 -12.96 -10.46 2.36
CA ARG A 53 -13.86 -11.27 3.20
C ARG A 53 -13.82 -12.76 2.85
N LYS A 54 -13.68 -13.09 1.57
CA LYS A 54 -13.59 -14.49 1.11
C LYS A 54 -12.23 -15.12 1.43
N THR A 55 -11.14 -14.38 1.22
CA THR A 55 -9.77 -14.94 1.20
C THR A 55 -9.05 -14.84 2.53
N LEU A 56 -9.30 -13.81 3.35
CA LEU A 56 -8.62 -13.65 4.63
C LEU A 56 -8.89 -14.82 5.60
N PRO A 57 -10.12 -15.35 5.75
CA PRO A 57 -10.34 -16.53 6.59
C PRO A 57 -9.56 -17.76 6.11
N GLN A 58 -9.35 -17.86 4.80
CA GLN A 58 -8.62 -18.96 4.14
C GLN A 58 -7.10 -18.69 4.06
N PHE A 59 -6.59 -17.65 4.73
CA PHE A 59 -5.18 -17.26 4.62
C PHE A 59 -4.23 -18.42 4.97
N MET A 60 -4.57 -19.24 5.96
CA MET A 60 -3.74 -20.39 6.33
C MET A 60 -3.77 -21.50 5.26
N GLU A 61 -4.82 -21.63 4.47
CA GLU A 61 -4.99 -22.69 3.46
C GLU A 61 -4.52 -22.30 2.06
N CYS A 62 -4.82 -21.06 1.65
CA CYS A 62 -4.55 -20.59 0.29
C CYS A 62 -3.53 -19.44 0.24
N GLY A 63 -3.25 -18.78 1.36
CA GLY A 63 -2.40 -17.60 1.40
C GLY A 63 -3.13 -16.35 0.90
N LEU A 64 -2.36 -15.30 0.63
CA LEU A 64 -2.91 -14.05 0.11
C LEU A 64 -3.09 -14.17 -1.41
N LEU A 65 -4.31 -13.99 -1.92
CA LEU A 65 -4.60 -14.06 -3.35
C LEU A 65 -4.52 -12.67 -4.00
N GLU A 66 -3.82 -12.57 -5.13
CA GLU A 66 -3.51 -11.31 -5.84
C GLU A 66 -4.74 -10.68 -6.53
N GLY A 67 -5.72 -11.48 -6.94
CA GLY A 67 -6.82 -11.01 -7.76
C GLY A 67 -8.16 -11.69 -7.53
N THR A 68 -9.24 -11.03 -7.94
CA THR A 68 -10.64 -11.46 -7.73
C THR A 68 -11.09 -12.57 -8.67
N ARG A 69 -10.19 -13.05 -9.53
CA ARG A 69 -10.52 -13.99 -10.59
C ARG A 69 -11.02 -15.31 -9.99
N ASN A 70 -12.26 -15.64 -10.31
CA ASN A 70 -12.89 -16.93 -10.02
C ASN A 70 -12.28 -18.01 -10.93
N ASP A 71 -10.98 -18.29 -10.81
CA ASP A 71 -10.39 -19.45 -11.49
C ASP A 71 -10.62 -20.70 -10.63
N ALA A 72 -11.89 -21.10 -10.53
CA ALA A 72 -12.27 -22.47 -10.24
C ALA A 72 -12.05 -23.40 -11.45
N ALA A 73 -11.44 -22.90 -12.53
CA ALA A 73 -11.10 -23.67 -13.71
C ALA A 73 -9.78 -23.18 -14.30
N HIS A 74 -8.65 -23.67 -13.79
CA HIS A 74 -7.50 -24.21 -14.55
C HIS A 74 -6.22 -24.19 -13.69
N PRO A 75 -5.60 -25.35 -13.40
CA PRO A 75 -4.24 -25.38 -12.89
C PRO A 75 -3.27 -25.05 -14.04
N ALA A 76 -2.35 -24.13 -13.81
CA ALA A 76 -1.08 -23.97 -14.53
C ALA A 76 -1.08 -24.32 -16.04
N GLN A 77 -1.51 -23.39 -16.90
CA GLN A 77 -1.05 -23.39 -18.29
C GLN A 77 -0.20 -22.15 -18.55
N LEU A 78 1.11 -22.41 -18.74
CA LEU A 78 2.04 -21.51 -19.38
C LEU A 78 1.47 -21.13 -20.76
N ARG A 79 0.88 -19.93 -20.87
CA ARG A 79 0.43 -19.42 -22.17
C ARG A 79 1.65 -18.93 -22.97
N PRO A 80 1.86 -19.44 -24.20
CA PRO A 80 2.86 -18.89 -25.10
C PRO A 80 2.39 -17.52 -25.61
N MET A 81 3.37 -16.62 -25.78
CA MET A 81 3.21 -15.25 -26.26
C MET A 81 2.71 -15.23 -27.72
N ILE A 82 1.39 -15.27 -27.93
CA ILE A 82 0.82 -14.87 -29.21
C ILE A 82 -0.23 -13.79 -28.93
N SER A 83 0.11 -12.61 -29.43
CA SER A 83 -0.67 -11.37 -29.55
C SER A 83 -2.19 -11.57 -29.54
N GLN A 84 -2.81 -11.28 -28.39
CA GLN A 84 -4.24 -11.05 -28.28
C GLN A 84 -4.48 -9.52 -28.31
N PRO A 85 -5.39 -9.00 -29.15
CA PRO A 85 -5.63 -7.57 -29.24
C PRO A 85 -6.16 -7.04 -27.90
N LEU A 86 -5.52 -5.98 -27.40
CA LEU A 86 -5.87 -5.30 -26.15
C LEU A 86 -7.29 -4.74 -26.26
N SER A 87 -8.26 -5.38 -25.60
CA SER A 87 -9.49 -4.69 -25.21
C SER A 87 -9.11 -3.63 -24.16
N PRO A 88 -9.35 -2.32 -24.40
CA PRO A 88 -8.93 -1.26 -23.49
C PRO A 88 -9.76 -1.16 -22.20
N ASN A 89 -10.58 -2.16 -21.89
CA ASN A 89 -11.49 -2.17 -20.74
C ASN A 89 -11.30 -3.41 -19.86
N VAL A 90 -10.07 -3.93 -19.79
CA VAL A 90 -9.69 -4.94 -18.80
C VAL A 90 -9.53 -4.20 -17.48
N THR A 91 -10.57 -4.27 -16.64
CA THR A 91 -10.46 -3.99 -15.21
C THR A 91 -9.24 -4.73 -14.67
N PRO A 92 -8.34 -4.08 -13.93
CA PRO A 92 -7.18 -4.75 -13.37
C PRO A 92 -7.68 -5.88 -12.47
N ASP A 93 -7.39 -7.12 -12.87
CA ASP A 93 -7.68 -8.34 -12.10
C ASP A 93 -7.06 -8.28 -10.68
N ARG A 94 -6.13 -7.35 -10.46
CA ARG A 94 -5.35 -7.17 -9.24
C ARG A 94 -6.07 -6.27 -8.25
N ILE A 95 -6.18 -6.75 -7.01
CA ILE A 95 -6.73 -5.97 -5.90
C ILE A 95 -5.68 -5.11 -5.18
N TYR A 96 -4.39 -5.42 -5.36
CA TYR A 96 -3.27 -4.71 -4.75
C TYR A 96 -2.57 -3.82 -5.78
N HIS A 97 -2.20 -2.62 -5.37
CA HIS A 97 -1.40 -1.69 -6.16
C HIS A 97 0.03 -2.21 -6.36
N GLU A 98 0.65 -1.92 -7.51
CA GLU A 98 2.02 -2.36 -7.80
C GLU A 98 3.05 -1.80 -6.80
N GLN A 99 2.78 -0.58 -6.33
CA GLN A 99 3.56 0.12 -5.32
C GLN A 99 2.86 0.08 -3.95
N ILE A 100 2.25 -1.05 -3.58
CA ILE A 100 1.64 -1.19 -2.26
C ILE A 100 2.69 -0.95 -1.16
N HIS A 101 2.26 -0.23 -0.12
CA HIS A 101 3.07 0.06 1.05
C HIS A 101 2.47 -0.63 2.28
N PHE A 102 3.21 -1.56 2.85
CA PHE A 102 2.85 -2.20 4.12
C PHE A 102 3.56 -1.50 5.27
N CYS A 103 2.84 -1.28 6.37
CA CYS A 103 3.35 -0.66 7.58
C CYS A 103 2.87 -1.42 8.81
N PHE A 104 3.80 -1.82 9.67
CA PHE A 104 3.48 -2.26 11.03
C PHE A 104 3.94 -1.17 11.99
N SER A 105 3.00 -0.61 12.75
CA SER A 105 3.30 0.40 13.78
C SER A 105 2.66 -0.06 15.09
N PRO A 106 3.46 -0.45 16.09
CA PRO A 106 2.94 -0.87 17.39
C PRO A 106 2.18 0.30 18.06
N PRO A 107 1.11 0.03 18.80
CA PRO A 107 0.37 1.07 19.50
C PRO A 107 1.31 1.79 20.47
N LEU A 108 1.45 3.10 20.30
CA LEU A 108 2.26 3.93 21.21
C LEU A 108 1.62 3.83 22.61
N PRO A 109 2.37 3.48 23.67
CA PRO A 109 1.82 3.52 25.01
C PRO A 109 1.31 4.93 25.30
N PRO A 110 0.16 5.07 26.00
CA PRO A 110 -0.37 6.37 26.36
C PRO A 110 0.71 7.13 27.12
N LEU A 111 1.16 8.25 26.56
CA LEU A 111 2.14 9.11 27.21
C LEU A 111 1.60 9.45 28.60
N PRO A 112 2.38 9.29 29.67
CA PRO A 112 1.96 9.75 30.98
C PRO A 112 1.61 11.24 30.87
N PRO A 113 0.57 11.72 31.58
CA PRO A 113 0.19 13.13 31.54
C PRO A 113 1.43 13.97 31.84
N LEU A 114 1.89 14.71 30.82
CA LEU A 114 3.06 15.56 30.93
C LEU A 114 2.82 16.50 32.11
N PRO A 115 3.67 16.50 33.15
CA PRO A 115 3.65 17.60 34.09
C PRO A 115 3.96 18.87 33.29
N LEU A 116 3.05 19.84 33.34
CA LEU A 116 3.29 21.21 32.89
C LEU A 116 4.46 21.78 33.72
N ARG A 117 5.72 21.52 33.37
CA ARG A 117 6.84 22.26 33.94
C ARG A 117 8.16 22.15 33.17
N GLU A 118 8.59 23.34 32.75
CA GLU A 118 9.92 23.90 32.55
C GLU A 118 11.08 22.99 32.12
N GLU A 119 11.69 23.42 31.01
CA GLU A 119 13.01 23.08 30.50
C GLU A 119 14.01 22.71 31.61
N SER A 120 14.30 21.43 31.74
CA SER A 120 15.58 20.96 32.26
C SER A 120 15.86 19.58 31.68
N ALA A 121 16.77 19.57 30.71
CA ALA A 121 17.23 18.42 29.97
C ALA A 121 17.95 17.42 30.88
N SER A 122 17.21 16.47 31.45
CA SER A 122 17.77 15.22 31.94
C SER A 122 17.23 14.07 31.10
N LYS A 123 18.11 13.43 30.32
CA LYS A 123 17.86 12.20 29.57
C LYS A 123 17.29 11.13 30.50
N VAL A 124 15.97 11.00 30.54
CA VAL A 124 15.31 9.88 31.20
C VAL A 124 15.43 8.68 30.25
N ASN A 125 16.27 7.71 30.64
CA ASN A 125 16.36 6.40 30.01
C ASN A 125 15.05 5.64 30.28
N VAL A 126 13.99 5.93 29.52
CA VAL A 126 12.84 5.03 29.44
C VAL A 126 13.35 3.77 28.73
N PRO A 127 13.19 2.57 29.29
CA PRO A 127 13.56 1.35 28.59
C PRO A 127 12.74 1.30 27.30
N GLU A 128 13.42 1.51 26.17
CA GLU A 128 12.85 1.38 24.84
C GLU A 128 12.31 -0.04 24.71
N HIS A 129 11.01 -0.20 24.93
CA HIS A 129 10.30 -1.41 24.59
C HIS A 129 10.37 -1.56 23.08
N PHE A 130 11.37 -2.33 22.64
CA PHE A 130 11.74 -2.59 21.25
C PHE A 130 10.52 -3.08 20.48
N SER A 131 9.81 -2.14 19.86
CA SER A 131 8.67 -2.44 19.01
C SER A 131 9.04 -1.87 17.64
N PRO A 132 9.84 -2.62 16.85
CA PRO A 132 10.36 -2.09 15.61
C PRO A 132 9.18 -1.86 14.66
N ALA A 133 8.86 -0.59 14.43
CA ALA A 133 8.04 -0.22 13.30
C ALA A 133 8.81 -0.61 12.04
N PHE A 134 8.17 -1.35 11.14
CA PHE A 134 8.79 -1.72 9.88
C PHE A 134 7.81 -1.50 8.74
N SER A 135 8.38 -1.21 7.58
CA SER A 135 7.64 -0.93 6.37
C SER A 135 8.20 -1.72 5.19
N LEU A 136 7.32 -2.27 4.37
CA LEU A 136 7.67 -2.96 3.15
C LEU A 136 7.04 -2.22 1.97
N HIS A 137 7.80 -2.03 0.90
CA HIS A 137 7.33 -1.34 -0.28
C HIS A 137 7.39 -2.24 -1.51
N GLY A 138 6.35 -2.16 -2.32
CA GLY A 138 6.23 -2.88 -3.57
C GLY A 138 5.46 -4.20 -3.45
N HIS A 139 4.72 -4.50 -4.51
CA HIS A 139 3.81 -5.63 -4.59
C HIS A 139 4.49 -6.98 -4.32
N ARG A 140 5.64 -7.25 -4.94
CA ARG A 140 6.36 -8.52 -4.78
C ARG A 140 6.81 -8.75 -3.34
N MET A 141 7.35 -7.70 -2.69
CA MET A 141 7.78 -7.78 -1.29
C MET A 141 6.60 -8.00 -0.35
N TYR A 142 5.48 -7.33 -0.62
CA TYR A 142 4.25 -7.54 0.12
C TYR A 142 3.75 -8.99 0.03
N MET A 143 3.64 -9.55 -1.19
CA MET A 143 3.20 -10.94 -1.38
C MET A 143 4.17 -11.95 -0.76
N LEU A 144 5.47 -11.75 -0.94
CA LEU A 144 6.49 -12.60 -0.34
C LEU A 144 6.40 -12.58 1.19
N SER A 145 6.22 -11.39 1.79
CA SER A 145 6.11 -11.24 3.24
C SER A 145 4.86 -11.94 3.79
N ALA A 146 3.74 -11.89 3.06
CA ALA A 146 2.52 -12.61 3.43
C ALA A 146 2.75 -14.13 3.38
N GLN A 147 3.46 -14.62 2.35
CA GLN A 147 3.81 -16.04 2.26
C GLN A 147 4.75 -16.49 3.38
N ALA A 148 5.78 -15.69 3.67
CA ALA A 148 6.71 -15.96 4.77
C ALA A 148 6.00 -15.95 6.14
N LEU A 149 5.09 -15.01 6.35
CA LEU A 149 4.25 -14.95 7.55
C LEU A 149 3.40 -16.22 7.68
N ARG A 150 2.73 -16.63 6.60
CA ARG A 150 1.92 -17.85 6.57
C ARG A 150 2.74 -19.08 6.95
N TRP A 151 3.92 -19.26 6.36
CA TRP A 151 4.82 -20.37 6.69
C TRP A 151 5.26 -20.33 8.16
N SER A 152 5.61 -19.14 8.65
CA SER A 152 6.02 -18.95 10.05
C SER A 152 4.89 -19.33 11.01
N LEU A 153 3.65 -18.91 10.72
CA LEU A 153 2.49 -19.26 11.54
C LEU A 153 2.20 -20.77 11.51
N HIS A 154 2.33 -21.44 10.36
CA HIS A 154 2.18 -22.90 10.27
C HIS A 154 3.27 -23.67 11.03
N ALA A 155 4.49 -23.16 11.01
CA ALA A 155 5.61 -23.75 11.74
C ALA A 155 5.44 -23.58 13.26
N LEU A 156 4.90 -22.44 13.71
CA LEU A 156 4.76 -22.14 15.14
C LEU A 156 3.47 -22.69 15.77
N PHE A 157 2.39 -22.76 14.98
CA PHE A 157 1.06 -23.10 15.47
C PHE A 157 0.50 -24.35 14.78
N LYS A 158 -0.24 -25.14 15.56
CA LYS A 158 -1.15 -26.19 15.11
C LYS A 158 -2.57 -25.62 15.11
N ASP A 159 -3.41 -26.10 14.20
CA ASP A 159 -4.82 -25.72 14.10
C ASP A 159 -4.99 -24.20 14.01
N ALA A 160 -4.10 -23.55 13.24
CA ALA A 160 -4.08 -22.11 13.05
C ALA A 160 -5.25 -21.68 12.17
N GLU A 161 -6.08 -20.79 12.70
CA GLU A 161 -7.31 -20.30 12.09
C GLU A 161 -7.30 -18.78 12.06
N VAL A 162 -7.79 -18.20 10.96
CA VAL A 162 -8.00 -16.77 10.80
C VAL A 162 -9.49 -16.52 10.61
N ARG A 163 -10.05 -15.56 11.33
CA ARG A 163 -11.44 -15.13 11.22
C ARG A 163 -11.52 -13.64 11.00
N VAL A 164 -12.37 -13.21 10.08
CA VAL A 164 -12.71 -11.78 9.91
C VAL A 164 -13.91 -11.51 10.80
N GLU A 165 -13.72 -10.77 11.90
CA GLU A 165 -14.80 -10.43 12.82
C GLU A 165 -15.63 -9.26 12.31
N HIS A 166 -14.96 -8.22 11.80
CA HIS A 166 -15.62 -7.01 11.35
C HIS A 166 -14.85 -6.37 10.20
N MET A 167 -15.57 -5.76 9.26
CA MET A 167 -14.97 -5.03 8.16
C MET A 167 -15.86 -3.86 7.75
N SER A 168 -15.34 -2.64 7.89
CA SER A 168 -16.05 -1.38 7.63
C SER A 168 -15.27 -0.48 6.69
N PHE A 169 -15.98 0.10 5.72
CA PHE A 169 -15.43 1.08 4.79
C PHE A 169 -15.72 2.50 5.30
N VAL A 170 -14.68 3.33 5.34
CA VAL A 170 -14.71 4.72 5.80
C VAL A 170 -14.38 5.62 4.60
N PRO A 171 -15.40 6.10 3.86
CA PRO A 171 -15.18 7.03 2.76
C PRO A 171 -14.72 8.39 3.32
N ARG A 172 -13.57 8.89 2.86
CA ARG A 172 -12.96 10.13 3.38
C ARG A 172 -13.42 11.36 2.59
N ARG A 173 -14.72 11.42 2.24
CA ARG A 173 -15.33 12.50 1.43
C ARG A 173 -15.48 13.83 2.17
N THR A 174 -15.36 13.84 3.49
CA THR A 174 -15.88 14.95 4.32
C THR A 174 -14.81 15.73 5.09
N GLN A 175 -13.51 15.45 4.93
CA GLN A 175 -12.45 16.14 5.69
C GLN A 175 -11.76 17.30 4.94
N LEU A 176 -12.41 17.88 3.93
CA LEU A 176 -11.96 19.12 3.29
C LEU A 176 -11.79 20.28 4.29
N ASN A 177 -12.48 20.25 5.45
CA ASN A 177 -12.38 21.29 6.47
C ASN A 177 -11.25 21.07 7.50
N ALA A 178 -10.71 19.85 7.65
CA ALA A 178 -9.66 19.56 8.63
C ALA A 178 -8.23 19.72 8.06
N ALA A 179 -8.08 19.61 6.73
CA ALA A 179 -6.79 19.78 6.05
C ALA A 179 -6.30 21.24 6.03
N VAL A 180 -7.15 22.22 6.35
CA VAL A 180 -6.77 23.65 6.42
C VAL A 180 -5.84 23.92 7.60
N LEU A 181 -5.84 23.08 8.65
CA LEU A 181 -4.98 23.25 9.84
C LEU A 181 -3.67 22.44 9.79
N SER A 182 -3.57 21.42 8.93
CA SER A 182 -2.40 20.53 8.87
C SER A 182 -1.53 20.83 7.65
N ARG A 183 -0.56 21.73 7.82
CA ARG A 183 0.41 22.19 6.79
C ARG A 183 1.44 21.12 6.35
N SER A 184 1.19 19.84 6.59
CA SER A 184 2.07 18.73 6.20
C SER A 184 1.48 18.03 4.96
N LYS A 185 2.19 18.16 3.82
CA LYS A 185 2.06 17.36 2.58
C LYS A 185 0.62 16.90 2.28
N ALA A 186 -0.09 17.63 1.42
CA ALA A 186 -1.43 17.31 0.94
C ALA A 186 -1.52 15.87 0.37
N LEU A 187 -1.73 14.90 1.25
CA LEU A 187 -2.09 13.54 0.90
C LEU A 187 -3.50 13.61 0.36
N VAL A 188 -3.67 13.22 -0.90
CA VAL A 188 -4.98 12.99 -1.50
C VAL A 188 -5.85 12.23 -0.49
N PRO A 189 -7.06 12.73 -0.16
CA PRO A 189 -7.94 12.02 0.75
C PRO A 189 -8.24 10.65 0.16
N MET A 190 -7.65 9.61 0.76
CA MET A 190 -7.86 8.22 0.37
C MET A 190 -8.92 7.62 1.27
N ASP A 191 -9.80 6.82 0.67
CA ASP A 191 -10.80 6.08 1.42
C ASP A 191 -10.12 4.91 2.12
N GLU A 192 -10.64 4.55 3.29
CA GLU A 192 -10.04 3.55 4.17
C GLU A 192 -10.98 2.37 4.36
N LEU A 193 -10.43 1.16 4.42
CA LEU A 193 -11.12 -0.05 4.77
C LEU A 193 -10.48 -0.61 6.03
N ILE A 194 -11.26 -0.65 7.12
CA ILE A 194 -10.82 -1.16 8.41
C ILE A 194 -11.33 -2.60 8.55
N ALA A 195 -10.43 -3.53 8.81
CA ALA A 195 -10.72 -4.94 9.02
C ALA A 195 -10.19 -5.38 10.39
N ARG A 196 -11.08 -5.93 11.21
CA ARG A 196 -10.73 -6.58 12.48
C ARG A 196 -10.65 -8.08 12.24
N ILE A 197 -9.47 -8.63 12.47
CA ILE A 197 -9.15 -10.04 12.21
C ILE A 197 -8.75 -10.70 13.52
N ARG A 198 -9.29 -11.89 13.77
CA ARG A 198 -8.88 -12.74 14.88
C ARG A 198 -8.07 -13.92 14.35
N PHE A 199 -6.88 -14.11 14.90
CA PHE A 199 -6.07 -15.29 14.70
C PHE A 199 -6.16 -16.15 15.96
N ARG A 200 -6.34 -17.46 15.79
CA ARG A 200 -6.29 -18.44 16.88
C ARG A 200 -5.42 -19.61 16.46
N GLY A 201 -4.59 -20.12 17.36
CA GLY A 201 -3.78 -21.30 17.07
C GLY A 201 -3.18 -21.89 18.34
N THR A 202 -2.85 -23.18 18.32
CA THR A 202 -2.19 -23.86 19.44
C THR A 202 -0.70 -23.90 19.20
N THR A 203 0.09 -23.26 20.05
CA THR A 203 1.55 -23.23 19.90
C THR A 203 2.12 -24.64 19.93
N ARG A 204 2.95 -25.03 18.95
CA ARG A 204 3.47 -26.42 18.87
C ARG A 204 4.42 -26.78 19.99
N VAL A 205 5.14 -25.79 20.54
CA VAL A 205 6.15 -26.00 21.57
C VAL A 205 5.53 -26.11 22.96
N SER A 206 4.66 -25.18 23.33
CA SER A 206 4.08 -25.10 24.67
C SER A 206 2.70 -25.75 24.77
N HIS A 207 2.09 -26.13 23.65
CA HIS A 207 0.69 -26.56 23.55
C HIS A 207 -0.33 -25.54 24.08
N ALA A 208 0.09 -24.30 24.34
CA ALA A 208 -0.80 -23.24 24.78
C ALA A 208 -1.62 -22.71 23.60
N VAL A 209 -2.92 -22.49 23.81
CA VAL A 209 -3.78 -21.81 22.85
C VAL A 209 -3.47 -20.32 22.88
N GLN A 210 -3.16 -19.78 21.72
CA GLN A 210 -2.90 -18.36 21.49
C GLN A 210 -4.05 -17.77 20.68
N ASP A 211 -4.45 -16.57 21.05
CA ASP A 211 -5.57 -15.87 20.45
C ASP A 211 -5.22 -14.38 20.33
N TYR A 212 -5.16 -13.90 19.10
CA TYR A 212 -4.77 -12.53 18.77
C TYR A 212 -5.85 -11.86 17.94
N THR A 213 -6.26 -10.66 18.35
CA THR A 213 -7.08 -9.74 17.57
C THR A 213 -6.16 -8.68 16.95
N MET A 214 -6.23 -8.53 15.64
CA MET A 214 -5.49 -7.55 14.86
C MET A 214 -6.46 -6.57 14.19
N LEU A 215 -6.06 -5.30 14.13
CA LEU A 215 -6.76 -4.27 13.40
C LEU A 215 -5.93 -3.86 12.18
N PHE A 216 -6.44 -4.18 11.00
CA PHE A 216 -5.84 -3.84 9.73
C PHE A 216 -6.58 -2.67 9.11
N ARG A 217 -5.82 -1.72 8.56
CA ARG A 217 -6.34 -0.55 7.86
C ARG A 217 -5.74 -0.53 6.47
N TYR A 218 -6.60 -0.72 5.48
CA TYR A 218 -6.24 -0.66 4.06
C TYR A 218 -6.63 0.70 3.50
N ARG A 219 -5.74 1.30 2.71
CA ARG A 219 -6.07 2.52 1.95
C ARG A 219 -6.25 2.17 0.50
N LEU A 220 -7.29 2.73 -0.11
CA LEU A 220 -7.61 2.51 -1.51
C LEU A 220 -7.22 3.72 -2.35
N ASP A 221 -6.57 3.47 -3.48
CA ASP A 221 -6.30 4.49 -4.46
C ASP A 221 -7.57 4.77 -5.29
N ARG A 222 -7.95 6.05 -5.37
CA ARG A 222 -9.13 6.48 -6.14
C ARG A 222 -8.94 6.39 -7.65
N THR A 223 -7.70 6.38 -8.14
CA THR A 223 -7.47 6.28 -9.58
C THR A 223 -7.57 4.84 -10.09
N SER A 224 -7.15 3.86 -9.30
CA SER A 224 -7.19 2.44 -9.69
C SER A 224 -8.35 1.65 -9.05
N GLY A 225 -8.87 2.08 -7.90
CA GLY A 225 -9.74 1.26 -7.05
C GLY A 225 -9.03 0.09 -6.35
N THR A 226 -7.70 0.10 -6.28
CA THR A 226 -6.88 -0.97 -5.67
C THR A 226 -6.30 -0.54 -4.32
N ILE A 227 -5.89 -1.51 -3.51
CA ILE A 227 -5.26 -1.28 -2.21
C ILE A 227 -3.83 -0.78 -2.41
N CYS A 228 -3.54 0.44 -1.96
CA CYS A 228 -2.22 1.06 -2.05
C CYS A 228 -1.45 1.07 -0.73
N GLU A 229 -2.12 1.00 0.42
CA GLU A 229 -1.46 0.87 1.71
C GLU A 229 -2.14 -0.19 2.58
N HIS A 230 -1.37 -0.91 3.38
CA HIS A 230 -1.84 -1.83 4.41
C HIS A 230 -1.12 -1.54 5.71
N HIS A 231 -1.85 -1.01 6.69
CA HIS A 231 -1.36 -0.73 8.04
C HIS A 231 -1.90 -1.75 9.02
N VAL A 232 -1.03 -2.23 9.91
CA VAL A 232 -1.42 -2.97 11.10
C VAL A 232 -1.36 -2.01 12.27
N ASP A 233 -2.52 -1.49 12.67
CA ASP A 233 -2.62 -0.42 13.67
C ASP A 233 -2.54 -0.99 15.10
N GLN A 234 -3.10 -2.18 15.32
CA GLN A 234 -3.17 -2.78 16.64
C GLN A 234 -3.11 -4.30 16.59
N MET A 235 -2.46 -4.91 17.57
CA MET A 235 -2.45 -6.34 17.84
C MET A 235 -2.67 -6.57 19.34
N MET A 236 -3.66 -7.38 19.69
CA MET A 236 -4.12 -7.64 21.06
C MET A 236 -4.25 -9.15 21.32
N PRO A 237 -3.68 -9.72 22.41
CA PRO A 237 -2.81 -9.03 23.34
C PRO A 237 -1.58 -8.49 22.60
N VAL A 238 -1.07 -7.34 23.05
CA VAL A 238 0.24 -6.87 22.58
C VAL A 238 1.19 -8.03 22.84
N PRO A 239 1.89 -8.57 21.83
CA PRO A 239 2.82 -9.66 22.06
C PRO A 239 3.81 -9.20 23.13
N GLY A 240 3.58 -9.68 24.35
CA GLY A 240 4.31 -9.19 25.51
C GLY A 240 5.78 -9.52 25.35
N SER A 241 6.64 -8.77 26.03
CA SER A 241 8.06 -9.10 26.14
C SER A 241 8.30 -10.55 26.52
N GLN A 242 7.37 -11.20 27.23
CA GLN A 242 7.46 -12.61 27.63
C GLN A 242 7.39 -13.61 26.47
N VAL A 243 6.65 -13.33 25.39
CA VAL A 243 6.62 -14.23 24.21
C VAL A 243 7.96 -14.17 23.48
N TRP A 244 8.51 -12.96 23.32
CA TRP A 244 9.83 -12.74 22.73
C TRP A 244 10.97 -13.22 23.62
N GLN A 245 10.88 -13.05 24.95
CA GLN A 245 11.83 -13.61 25.91
C GLN A 245 11.77 -15.13 25.92
N GLY A 246 10.58 -15.74 25.82
CA GLY A 246 10.45 -17.19 25.68
C GLY A 246 11.17 -17.73 24.44
N LEU A 247 10.99 -17.07 23.29
CA LEU A 247 11.68 -17.41 22.05
C LEU A 247 13.19 -17.15 22.11
N ALA A 248 13.62 -16.04 22.71
CA ALA A 248 15.03 -15.71 22.88
C ALA A 248 15.74 -16.70 23.82
N ASN A 249 15.09 -17.07 24.93
CA ASN A 249 15.60 -18.03 25.91
C ASN A 249 15.63 -19.47 25.36
N MET A 250 14.76 -19.80 24.40
CA MET A 250 14.85 -21.07 23.68
C MET A 250 16.04 -21.10 22.72
N ARG A 251 16.30 -19.98 22.03
CA ARG A 251 17.42 -19.86 21.10
C ARG A 251 18.78 -19.91 21.81
N SER A 252 18.88 -19.37 23.03
CA SER A 252 20.08 -19.47 23.86
C SER A 252 20.32 -20.84 24.49
N LYS A 253 19.34 -21.75 24.46
CA LYS A 253 19.47 -23.13 24.95
C LYS A 253 19.81 -24.15 23.84
N LEU A 254 19.77 -23.71 22.59
CA LEU A 254 20.07 -24.52 21.39
C LEU A 254 21.41 -24.14 20.74
N ALA A 255 22.14 -23.17 21.31
CA ALA A 255 23.52 -22.83 20.98
C ALA A 255 24.43 -23.32 22.09
#